data_AF-A0A5C6UQC6-F1
#
_entry.id   AF-A0A5C6UQC6-F1
#
_cell.length_a   1.000
_cell.length_b   1.000
_cell.length_c   1.000
_cell.angle_alpha   90.00
_cell.angle_beta   90.00
_cell.angle_gamma   90.00
#
_symmetry.space_group_name_H-M   'P 1'
#
loop_
_entity.id
_entity.type
_entity.pdbx_description
1 polymer ?
#
loop_
_entity_poly.entity_id
_entity_poly.type
_entity_poly.pdbx_seq_one_letter_code
_entity_poly.pdbx_strand_id
1 'polypeptide(L)'
;MEQHETVVMQGGRTPVHLWIVGGLALIWNAFGSYDYLMSRMHNGDYIKSMMPDADPAVMFAYMDAMPGYASIGWGLGIWAGLAGAILLLLRSRFAVHAFIASLVGMALSFSYQLFVTPPPGEANNALIVAAIVVIGVLLLWYALRQRASGVLR
;
A
#
# COMPACT_ATOMS: atom_id res chain seq x y z
N MET A 1 50.73 -30.93 -13.55
CA MET A 1 49.76 -30.82 -12.45
C MET A 1 48.99 -29.53 -12.67
N GLU A 2 47.90 -29.58 -13.44
CA GLU A 2 47.07 -28.41 -13.77
C GLU A 2 45.90 -28.36 -12.78
N GLN A 3 45.92 -27.36 -11.90
CA GLN A 3 44.82 -27.11 -10.96
C GLN A 3 43.69 -26.41 -11.71
N HIS A 4 42.62 -27.15 -12.00
CA HIS A 4 41.35 -26.59 -12.43
C HIS A 4 40.80 -25.67 -11.34
N GLU A 5 40.94 -24.36 -11.53
CA GLU A 5 40.29 -23.34 -10.73
C GLU A 5 38.79 -23.34 -11.08
N THR A 6 38.01 -24.09 -10.31
CA THR A 6 36.55 -24.09 -10.41
C THR A 6 36.03 -22.77 -9.85
N VAL A 7 35.85 -21.78 -10.73
CA VAL A 7 35.07 -20.58 -10.43
C VAL A 7 33.63 -21.02 -10.17
N VAL A 8 33.29 -21.22 -8.90
CA VAL A 8 31.92 -21.48 -8.48
C VAL A 8 31.14 -20.19 -8.66
N MET A 9 30.48 -20.07 -9.81
CA MET A 9 29.47 -19.05 -10.06
C MET A 9 28.29 -19.30 -9.12
N GLN A 10 28.34 -18.71 -7.92
CA GLN A 10 27.21 -18.64 -6.99
C GLN A 10 26.10 -17.86 -7.69
N GLY A 11 25.27 -18.54 -8.46
CA GLY A 11 24.01 -18.01 -8.99
C GLY A 11 23.15 -17.63 -7.79
N GLY A 12 23.19 -16.34 -7.43
CA GLY A 12 22.53 -15.83 -6.23
C GLY A 12 21.05 -16.16 -6.26
N ARG A 13 20.63 -17.14 -5.45
CA ARG A 13 19.22 -17.51 -5.29
C ARG A 13 18.45 -16.25 -4.89
N THR A 14 17.30 -16.04 -5.52
CA THR A 14 16.38 -14.98 -5.11
C THR A 14 16.09 -15.17 -3.62
N PRO A 15 16.29 -14.13 -2.79
CA PRO A 15 16.24 -14.33 -1.37
C PRO A 15 14.79 -14.53 -0.91
N VAL A 16 14.55 -15.52 -0.04
CA VAL A 16 13.21 -15.98 0.36
C VAL A 16 12.39 -14.85 0.99
N HIS A 17 13.03 -13.93 1.71
CA HIS A 17 12.36 -12.82 2.36
C HIS A 17 11.68 -11.86 1.35
N LEU A 18 12.14 -11.80 0.08
CA LEU A 18 11.45 -11.04 -0.95
C LEU A 18 10.06 -11.59 -1.24
N TRP A 19 9.90 -12.91 -1.29
CA TRP A 19 8.61 -13.54 -1.54
C TRP A 19 7.67 -13.37 -0.35
N ILE A 20 8.19 -13.49 0.87
CA ILE A 20 7.41 -13.29 2.10
C ILE A 20 6.93 -11.84 2.18
N VAL A 21 7.84 -10.87 2.09
CA VAL A 21 7.50 -9.44 2.19
C VAL A 21 6.61 -9.03 1.02
N GLY A 22 6.91 -9.48 -0.21
CA GLY A 22 6.08 -9.19 -1.37
C GLY A 22 4.69 -9.78 -1.29
N GLY A 23 4.55 -11.01 -0.78
CA GLY A 23 3.26 -11.66 -0.58
C GLY A 23 2.41 -10.94 0.49
N LEU A 24 3.02 -10.60 1.63
CA LEU A 24 2.35 -9.83 2.68
C LEU A 24 1.95 -8.43 2.18
N ALA A 25 2.84 -7.76 1.44
CA ALA A 25 2.53 -6.48 0.82
C ALA A 25 1.37 -6.58 -0.16
N LEU A 26 1.31 -7.66 -0.96
CA LEU A 26 0.25 -7.87 -1.93
C LEU A 26 -1.09 -8.09 -1.23
N ILE A 27 -1.14 -8.94 -0.20
CA ILE A 27 -2.37 -9.18 0.57
C ILE A 27 -2.85 -7.88 1.23
N TRP A 28 -1.95 -7.13 1.87
CA TRP A 28 -2.27 -5.86 2.51
C TRP A 28 -2.86 -4.85 1.52
N ASN A 29 -2.20 -4.65 0.38
CA ASN A 29 -2.66 -3.68 -0.62
C ASN A 29 -3.90 -4.17 -1.38
N ALA A 30 -4.09 -5.48 -1.53
CA ALA A 30 -5.30 -6.06 -2.10
C ALA A 30 -6.51 -5.81 -1.18
N PHE A 31 -6.33 -5.96 0.14
CA PHE A 31 -7.37 -5.61 1.11
C PHE A 31 -7.73 -4.12 1.03
N GLY A 32 -6.73 -3.22 1.01
CA GLY A 32 -6.99 -1.78 0.82
C GLY A 32 -7.68 -1.45 -0.50
N SER A 33 -7.33 -2.17 -1.58
CA SER A 33 -7.97 -2.00 -2.90
C SER A 33 -9.42 -2.47 -2.90
N TYR A 34 -9.72 -3.54 -2.16
CA TYR A 34 -11.07 -4.04 -1.97
C TYR A 34 -11.92 -3.05 -1.15
N ASP A 35 -11.38 -2.56 -0.03
CA ASP A 35 -12.00 -1.51 0.79
C ASP A 35 -12.32 -0.26 -0.03
N TYR A 36 -11.35 0.25 -0.79
CA TYR A 36 -11.54 1.38 -1.69
C TYR A 36 -12.66 1.14 -2.69
N LEU A 37 -12.65 -0.03 -3.35
CA LEU A 37 -13.64 -0.33 -4.37
C LEU A 37 -15.05 -0.42 -3.75
N MET A 38 -15.21 -1.12 -2.63
CA MET A 38 -16.50 -1.24 -1.95
C MET A 38 -17.02 0.12 -1.45
N SER A 39 -16.13 0.94 -0.91
CA SER A 39 -16.47 2.28 -0.43
C SER A 39 -16.87 3.20 -1.61
N ARG A 40 -16.14 3.16 -2.74
CA ARG A 40 -16.46 3.95 -3.94
C ARG A 40 -17.69 3.48 -4.70
N MET A 41 -18.07 2.21 -4.55
CA MET A 41 -19.33 1.68 -5.07
C MET A 41 -20.52 1.92 -4.12
N HIS A 42 -20.32 2.67 -3.03
CA HIS A 42 -21.33 2.93 -2.00
C HIS A 42 -21.99 1.63 -1.50
N ASN A 43 -21.18 0.59 -1.27
CA ASN A 43 -21.70 -0.68 -0.78
C ASN A 43 -22.03 -0.58 0.72
N GLY A 44 -23.32 -0.37 1.02
CA GLY A 44 -23.79 -0.20 2.41
C GLY A 44 -23.62 -1.44 3.28
N ASP A 45 -23.72 -2.64 2.70
CA ASP A 45 -23.53 -3.90 3.45
C ASP A 45 -22.07 -4.06 3.85
N TYR A 46 -21.14 -3.67 2.97
CA TYR A 46 -19.72 -3.63 3.31
C TYR A 46 -19.42 -2.67 4.47
N ILE A 47 -19.93 -1.43 4.39
CA ILE A 47 -19.74 -0.45 5.47
C ILE A 47 -20.29 -0.97 6.79
N LYS A 48 -21.49 -1.54 6.82
CA LYS A 48 -22.05 -2.15 8.04
C LYS A 48 -21.24 -3.34 8.55
N SER A 49 -20.58 -4.08 7.67
CA SER A 49 -19.76 -5.22 8.09
C SER A 49 -18.42 -4.80 8.70
N MET A 50 -17.81 -3.70 8.21
CA MET A 50 -16.53 -3.18 8.70
C MET A 50 -16.72 -2.23 9.87
N MET A 51 -17.84 -1.48 9.87
CA MET A 51 -18.21 -0.47 10.85
C MET A 51 -19.70 -0.66 11.24
N PRO A 52 -20.01 -1.64 12.11
CA PRO A 52 -21.40 -1.96 12.48
C PRO A 52 -22.18 -0.79 13.08
N ASP A 53 -21.47 0.12 13.74
CA ASP A 53 -22.06 1.29 14.41
C ASP A 53 -22.15 2.54 13.51
N ALA A 54 -21.61 2.48 12.28
CA ALA A 54 -21.63 3.59 11.33
C ALA A 54 -22.92 3.58 10.49
N ASP A 55 -23.47 4.77 10.22
CA ASP A 55 -24.51 4.94 9.21
C ASP A 55 -23.86 5.06 7.81
N PRO A 56 -24.11 4.11 6.87
CA PRO A 56 -23.53 4.17 5.54
C PRO A 56 -23.85 5.46 4.78
N ALA A 57 -25.03 6.06 4.97
CA ALA A 57 -25.39 7.30 4.29
C ALA A 57 -24.49 8.46 4.73
N VAL A 58 -24.12 8.50 6.01
CA VAL A 58 -23.20 9.51 6.56
C VAL A 58 -21.77 9.26 6.03
N MET A 59 -21.33 8.01 5.96
CA MET A 59 -20.02 7.67 5.36
C MET A 59 -19.95 8.12 3.91
N PHE A 60 -20.97 7.81 3.11
CA PHE A 60 -20.99 8.19 1.69
C PHE A 60 -20.98 9.69 1.49
N ALA A 61 -21.77 10.44 2.28
CA ALA A 61 -21.75 11.90 2.26
C ALA A 61 -20.37 12.47 2.62
N TYR A 62 -19.68 11.90 3.61
CA TYR A 62 -18.32 12.29 3.97
C TYR A 62 -17.31 12.02 2.83
N MET A 63 -17.42 10.85 2.20
CA MET A 63 -16.56 10.47 1.07
C MET A 63 -16.81 11.35 -0.17
N ASP A 64 -18.06 11.66 -0.47
CA ASP A 64 -18.45 12.49 -1.62
C ASP A 64 -18.10 13.97 -1.42
N ALA A 65 -18.00 14.41 -0.15
CA ALA A 65 -17.52 15.74 0.21
C ALA A 65 -15.99 15.89 0.11
N MET A 66 -15.24 14.79 -0.09
CA MET A 66 -13.78 14.87 -0.21
C MET A 66 -13.37 15.76 -1.40
N PRO A 67 -12.46 16.73 -1.20
CA PRO A 67 -11.88 17.49 -2.29
C PRO A 67 -11.23 16.56 -3.33
N GLY A 68 -11.28 16.97 -4.59
CA GLY A 68 -10.78 16.16 -5.70
C GLY A 68 -9.31 15.71 -5.53
N TYR A 69 -8.44 16.55 -4.98
CA TYR A 69 -7.04 16.18 -4.73
C TYR A 69 -6.88 15.08 -3.68
N ALA A 70 -7.71 15.09 -2.63
CA ALA A 70 -7.67 14.10 -1.56
C ALA A 70 -8.27 12.77 -2.04
N SER A 71 -9.37 12.83 -2.79
CA SER A 71 -9.99 11.67 -3.43
C SER A 71 -9.03 10.99 -4.43
N ILE A 72 -8.37 11.78 -5.29
CA ILE A 72 -7.32 11.29 -6.20
C ILE A 72 -6.15 10.72 -5.41
N GLY A 73 -5.73 11.41 -4.34
CA GLY A 73 -4.65 10.96 -3.45
C GLY A 73 -4.95 9.59 -2.84
N TRP A 74 -6.17 9.36 -2.38
CA TRP A 74 -6.59 8.09 -1.80
C TRP A 74 -6.50 6.94 -2.81
N GLY A 75 -7.06 7.14 -4.01
CA GLY A 75 -6.95 6.18 -5.10
C GLY A 75 -5.49 5.93 -5.48
N LEU A 76 -4.69 6.99 -5.66
CA LEU A 76 -3.27 6.87 -5.99
C LEU A 76 -2.51 6.09 -4.92
N GLY A 77 -2.77 6.38 -3.64
CA GLY A 77 -2.14 5.70 -2.51
C GLY A 77 -2.32 4.19 -2.56
N ILE A 78 -3.55 3.76 -2.80
CA ILE A 78 -3.94 2.35 -2.81
C ILE A 78 -3.45 1.63 -4.07
N TRP A 79 -3.77 2.17 -5.25
CA TRP A 79 -3.44 1.50 -6.51
C TRP A 79 -1.93 1.49 -6.78
N ALA A 80 -1.20 2.54 -6.41
CA ALA A 80 0.25 2.54 -6.54
C ALA A 80 0.91 1.61 -5.50
N GLY A 81 0.32 1.45 -4.31
CA GLY A 81 0.79 0.48 -3.32
C GLY A 81 0.61 -0.96 -3.81
N LEU A 82 -0.55 -1.28 -4.40
CA LEU A 82 -0.81 -2.57 -5.03
C LEU A 82 0.15 -2.84 -6.19
N ALA A 83 0.31 -1.87 -7.10
CA ALA A 83 1.27 -1.97 -8.19
C ALA A 83 2.70 -2.16 -7.67
N GLY A 84 3.07 -1.45 -6.60
CA GLY A 84 4.37 -1.60 -5.93
C GLY A 84 4.61 -3.01 -5.39
N ALA A 85 3.60 -3.61 -4.73
CA ALA A 85 3.69 -4.98 -4.24
C ALA A 85 3.83 -6.01 -5.37
N ILE A 86 3.09 -5.84 -6.46
CA ILE A 86 3.21 -6.68 -7.67
C ILE A 86 4.60 -6.52 -8.28
N LEU A 87 5.06 -5.28 -8.49
CA LEU A 87 6.39 -5.00 -9.04
C LEU A 87 7.51 -5.52 -8.15
N LEU A 88 7.33 -5.52 -6.83
CA LEU A 88 8.29 -6.09 -5.88
C LEU A 88 8.43 -7.60 -6.07
N LEU A 89 7.33 -8.32 -6.24
CA LEU A 89 7.30 -9.76 -6.54
C LEU A 89 7.86 -10.08 -7.93
N LEU A 90 7.60 -9.21 -8.91
CA LEU A 90 8.22 -9.27 -10.24
C LEU A 90 9.69 -8.83 -10.24
N ARG A 91 10.22 -8.42 -9.08
CA ARG A 91 11.59 -7.95 -8.89
C ARG A 91 11.95 -6.77 -9.79
N SER A 92 11.00 -5.89 -10.07
CA SER A 92 11.21 -4.72 -10.90
C SER A 92 11.74 -3.54 -10.08
N ARG A 93 12.74 -2.83 -10.60
CA ARG A 93 13.22 -1.55 -10.04
C ARG A 93 12.14 -0.47 -9.98
N PHE A 94 11.06 -0.62 -10.75
CA PHE A 94 9.92 0.31 -10.73
C PHE A 94 9.07 0.18 -9.45
N ALA A 95 9.23 -0.87 -8.65
CA ALA A 95 8.56 -1.00 -7.35
C ALA A 95 8.83 0.20 -6.43
N VAL A 96 10.06 0.75 -6.47
CA VAL A 96 10.42 1.96 -5.71
C VAL A 96 9.55 3.15 -6.12
N HIS A 97 9.37 3.38 -7.42
CA HIS A 97 8.59 4.52 -7.92
C HIS A 97 7.11 4.37 -7.56
N ALA A 98 6.58 3.15 -7.64
CA ALA A 98 5.20 2.86 -7.25
C ALA A 98 4.96 3.10 -5.75
N PHE A 99 5.87 2.66 -4.86
CA PHE A 99 5.74 2.94 -3.43
C PHE A 99 5.93 4.43 -3.08
N ILE A 100 6.77 5.17 -3.82
CA ILE A 100 6.84 6.64 -3.67
C ILE A 100 5.51 7.28 -4.06
N ALA A 101 4.95 6.91 -5.21
CA ALA A 101 3.65 7.42 -5.65
C ALA A 101 2.53 7.07 -4.65
N SER A 102 2.59 5.88 -4.05
CA SER A 102 1.69 5.44 -2.99
C SER A 102 1.77 6.35 -1.76
N LEU A 103 2.99 6.64 -1.26
CA LEU A 103 3.17 7.54 -0.12
C LEU A 103 2.73 8.98 -0.41
N VAL A 104 2.98 9.48 -1.63
CA VAL A 104 2.47 10.79 -2.06
C VAL A 104 0.94 10.80 -2.07
N GLY A 105 0.31 9.76 -2.59
CA GLY A 105 -1.15 9.61 -2.56
C GLY A 105 -1.70 9.60 -1.13
N MET A 106 -1.08 8.83 -0.23
CA MET A 106 -1.44 8.83 1.19
C MET A 106 -1.33 10.23 1.81
N ALA A 107 -0.24 10.95 1.55
CA ALA A 107 -0.06 12.30 2.09
C ALA A 107 -1.14 13.27 1.60
N LEU A 108 -1.51 13.19 0.32
CA LEU A 108 -2.60 14.00 -0.24
C LEU A 108 -3.94 13.67 0.42
N SER A 109 -4.28 12.39 0.58
CA SER A 109 -5.52 11.96 1.23
C SER A 109 -5.56 12.36 2.71
N PHE A 110 -4.52 12.04 3.47
CA PHE A 110 -4.47 12.32 4.91
C PHE A 110 -4.39 13.81 5.22
N SER A 111 -3.86 14.64 4.30
CA SER A 111 -3.89 16.10 4.49
C SER A 111 -5.31 16.63 4.68
N TYR A 112 -6.32 16.06 4.01
CA TYR A 112 -7.72 16.44 4.20
C TYR A 112 -8.26 15.95 5.55
N GLN A 113 -7.95 14.71 5.92
CA GLN A 113 -8.43 14.09 7.18
C GLN A 113 -7.88 14.79 8.43
N LEU A 114 -6.75 15.50 8.33
CA LEU A 114 -6.22 16.30 9.44
C LEU A 114 -7.09 17.52 9.78
N PHE A 115 -7.89 18.02 8.83
CA PHE A 115 -8.70 19.24 9.02
C PHE A 115 -10.21 18.96 9.09
N VAL A 116 -10.63 17.72 8.90
CA VAL A 116 -12.05 17.34 8.92
C VAL A 116 -12.32 16.31 10.01
N THR A 117 -13.37 16.56 10.77
CA THR A 117 -13.85 15.62 11.79
C THR A 117 -14.43 14.39 11.09
N PRO A 118 -13.95 13.18 11.40
CA PRO A 118 -14.51 11.98 10.80
C PRO A 118 -15.94 11.74 11.30
N PRO A 119 -16.76 11.09 10.48
CA PRO A 119 -18.15 10.85 10.80
C PRO A 119 -18.33 9.86 11.96
N PRO A 120 -19.48 9.91 12.68
CA PRO A 120 -19.77 8.97 13.76
C PRO A 120 -19.71 7.51 13.28
N GLY A 121 -19.05 6.64 14.05
CA GLY A 121 -18.80 5.24 13.68
C GLY A 121 -17.50 5.04 12.89
N GLU A 122 -16.98 6.08 12.23
CA GLU A 122 -15.59 6.14 11.77
C GLU A 122 -14.76 6.75 12.91
N ALA A 123 -14.36 5.92 13.87
CA ALA A 123 -13.41 6.38 14.88
C ALA A 123 -12.16 6.89 14.14
N ASN A 124 -11.72 8.13 14.43
CA ASN A 124 -10.41 8.63 13.98
C ASN A 124 -9.31 7.78 14.61
N ASN A 125 -9.08 6.61 14.05
CA ASN A 125 -8.18 5.65 14.63
C ASN A 125 -6.78 6.00 14.15
N ALA A 126 -6.19 6.97 14.83
CA ALA A 126 -4.82 7.41 14.59
C ALA A 126 -3.83 6.23 14.55
N LEU A 127 -4.14 5.11 15.22
CA LEU A 127 -3.35 3.88 15.15
C LEU A 127 -3.43 3.21 13.77
N ILE A 128 -4.61 3.15 13.15
CA ILE A 128 -4.78 2.60 11.79
C ILE A 128 -4.07 3.49 10.77
N VAL A 129 -4.27 4.81 10.85
CA VAL A 129 -3.58 5.76 9.98
C VAL A 129 -2.07 5.63 10.14
N ALA A 130 -1.56 5.59 11.38
CA ALA A 130 -0.15 5.37 11.65
C ALA A 130 0.35 4.03 11.08
N ALA A 131 -0.41 2.95 11.25
CA ALA A 131 -0.05 1.64 10.68
C ALA A 131 0.04 1.68 9.15
N ILE A 132 -0.90 2.32 8.46
CA ILE A 132 -0.87 2.49 6.99
C ILE A 132 0.40 3.22 6.57
N VAL A 133 0.72 4.36 7.21
CA VAL A 133 1.92 5.14 6.91
C VAL A 133 3.19 4.34 7.18
N VAL A 134 3.28 3.70 8.35
CA VAL A 134 4.46 2.91 8.75
C VAL A 134 4.68 1.76 7.77
N ILE A 135 3.64 1.02 7.40
CA ILE A 135 3.74 -0.08 6.43
C ILE A 135 4.20 0.47 5.08
N GLY A 136 3.61 1.57 4.59
CA GLY A 136 4.03 2.20 3.33
C GLY A 136 5.51 2.60 3.33
N VAL A 137 5.98 3.23 4.42
CA VAL A 137 7.39 3.63 4.57
C VAL A 137 8.31 2.41 4.63
N LEU A 138 7.94 1.37 5.38
CA LEU A 138 8.71 0.13 5.47
C LEU A 138 8.81 -0.58 4.11
N LEU A 139 7.74 -0.60 3.32
CA LEU A 139 7.74 -1.19 1.98
C LEU A 139 8.63 -0.40 1.01
N LEU A 140 8.57 0.93 1.04
CA LEU A 140 9.48 1.76 0.25
C LEU A 140 10.94 1.53 0.65
N TRP A 141 11.23 1.57 1.95
CA TRP A 141 12.57 1.34 2.48
C TRP A 141 13.10 -0.05 2.09
N TYR A 142 12.25 -1.07 2.18
CA TYR A 142 12.59 -2.42 1.77
C TYR A 142 12.89 -2.50 0.27
N ALA A 143 12.05 -1.90 -0.58
CA ALA A 143 12.26 -1.86 -2.02
C ALA A 143 13.56 -1.12 -2.39
N LEU A 144 13.87 -0.01 -1.71
CA LEU A 144 15.15 0.71 -1.88
C LEU A 144 16.34 -0.17 -1.55
N ARG A 145 16.29 -0.92 -0.43
CA ARG A 145 17.36 -1.87 -0.06
C ARG A 145 17.52 -3.00 -1.08
N GLN A 146 16.41 -3.58 -1.57
CA GLN A 146 16.46 -4.64 -2.58
C GLN A 146 16.95 -4.14 -3.95
N ARG A 147 16.69 -2.87 -4.28
CA ARG A 147 17.29 -2.23 -5.48
C ARG A 147 18.79 -2.03 -5.30
N ALA A 148 19.23 -1.52 -4.15
CA ALA A 148 20.65 -1.30 -3.86
C ALA A 148 21.46 -2.61 -3.83
N SER A 149 20.85 -3.72 -3.40
CA SER A 149 21.47 -5.05 -3.40
C SER A 149 21.38 -5.79 -4.74
N GLY A 150 20.89 -5.16 -5.81
CA GLY A 150 20.75 -5.77 -7.14
C GLY A 150 19.70 -6.89 -7.24
N VAL A 151 18.83 -7.03 -6.23
CA VAL A 151 17.77 -8.04 -6.21
C VAL A 151 16.62 -7.60 -7.13
N LEU A 152 16.30 -6.29 -7.13
CA LEU A 152 15.40 -5.67 -8.11
C LEU A 152 16.18 -5.25 -9.36
N ARG A 153 15.63 -5.53 -10.54
CA ARG A 153 16.25 -5.31 -11.85
C ARG A 153 15.49 -4.27 -12.67
#